data_AF-A0A660UMN5-F1
#
_entry.id   AF-A0A660UMN5-F1
#
_cell.length_a   1.000
_cell.length_b   1.000
_cell.length_c   1.000
_cell.angle_alpha   90.00
_cell.angle_beta   90.00
_cell.angle_gamma   90.00
#
_symmetry.space_group_name_H-M   'P 1'
#
loop_
_entity.id
_entity.type
_entity.pdbx_description
1 polymer ?
#
loop_
_entity_poly.entity_id
_entity_poly.type
_entity_poly.pdbx_seq_one_letter_code
_entity_poly.pdbx_strand_id
1 'polypeptide(L)'
;MVEQAVIDFYRYPPIGAEDWRYAFATAKVRSLETLMLSRGMFLDMANAESFRGALDLLAGGDYAMLSGAAGFGEIEQMLLAKRAEQRNLFIELMIDDGLV
;
A
#
# COMPACT_ATOMS: atom_id res chain seq x y z
N MET A 1 -30.38 -27.01 21.52
CA MET A 1 -29.30 -27.07 22.54
C MET A 1 -28.21 -26.13 22.07
N VAL A 2 -27.88 -25.10 22.85
CA VAL A 2 -26.87 -24.10 22.47
C VAL A 2 -25.51 -24.70 22.83
N GLU A 3 -24.71 -24.99 21.82
CA GLU A 3 -23.36 -25.53 21.97
C GLU A 3 -22.48 -24.45 22.60
N GLN A 4 -21.99 -24.68 23.82
CA GLN A 4 -21.09 -23.75 24.50
C GLN A 4 -19.73 -23.79 23.80
N ALA A 5 -19.32 -22.65 23.22
CA ALA A 5 -18.02 -22.50 22.59
C ALA A 5 -16.91 -22.69 23.65
N VAL A 6 -16.22 -23.83 23.59
CA VAL A 6 -14.99 -24.07 24.35
C VAL A 6 -13.92 -23.16 23.74
N ILE A 7 -13.56 -22.08 24.45
CA ILE A 7 -12.48 -21.18 24.03
C ILE A 7 -11.14 -21.85 24.37
N ASP A 8 -10.49 -22.44 23.36
CA ASP A 8 -9.14 -22.97 23.47
C ASP A 8 -8.12 -21.84 23.24
N PHE A 9 -7.58 -21.30 24.34
CA PHE A 9 -6.62 -20.19 24.31
C PHE A 9 -5.25 -20.56 23.73
N TYR A 10 -4.96 -21.85 23.50
CA TYR A 10 -3.70 -22.32 22.91
C TYR A 10 -3.82 -22.61 21.41
N ARG A 11 -5.02 -22.48 20.85
CA ARG A 11 -5.28 -22.66 19.44
C ARG A 11 -5.57 -21.30 18.83
N TYR A 12 -4.84 -20.95 17.78
CA TYR A 12 -5.20 -19.79 16.98
C TYR A 12 -6.66 -19.98 16.51
N PRO A 13 -7.52 -18.96 16.59
CA PRO A 13 -8.87 -19.07 16.08
C PRO A 13 -8.82 -19.63 14.66
N PRO A 14 -9.67 -20.59 14.30
CA PRO A 14 -9.73 -21.05 12.93
C PRO A 14 -9.95 -19.82 12.04
N ILE A 15 -9.12 -19.68 11.00
CA ILE A 15 -9.32 -18.64 9.99
C ILE A 15 -10.74 -18.87 9.46
N GLY A 16 -11.59 -17.85 9.61
CA GLY A 16 -12.98 -17.92 9.17
C GLY A 16 -13.08 -18.25 7.68
N ALA A 17 -14.29 -18.58 7.23
CA ALA A 17 -14.54 -18.73 5.80
C ALA A 17 -14.19 -17.43 5.04
N GLU A 18 -13.82 -17.56 3.77
CA GLU A 18 -13.50 -16.42 2.92
C GLU A 18 -14.68 -15.45 2.84
N ASP A 19 -14.44 -14.19 3.16
CA ASP A 19 -15.45 -13.15 3.06
C ASP A 19 -15.47 -12.58 1.64
N TRP A 20 -16.39 -13.11 0.84
CA TRP A 20 -16.58 -12.71 -0.55
C TRP A 20 -16.96 -11.23 -0.72
N ARG A 21 -17.46 -10.54 0.33
CA ARG A 21 -17.73 -9.09 0.27
C ARG A 21 -16.44 -8.32 -0.05
N TYR A 22 -15.30 -8.79 0.47
CA TYR A 22 -13.98 -8.19 0.25
C TYR A 22 -13.26 -8.68 -1.01
N ALA A 23 -13.89 -9.50 -1.86
CA ALA A 23 -13.21 -10.05 -3.04
C ALA A 23 -12.64 -8.95 -3.95
N PHE A 24 -13.42 -7.91 -4.23
CA PHE A 24 -12.96 -6.77 -5.03
C PHE A 24 -11.85 -5.97 -4.34
N ALA A 25 -12.04 -5.62 -3.07
CA ALA A 25 -11.05 -4.89 -2.28
C ALA A 25 -9.71 -5.64 -2.22
N THR A 26 -9.77 -6.96 -2.02
CA THR A 26 -8.59 -7.84 -2.00
C THR A 26 -7.89 -7.87 -3.35
N ALA A 27 -8.64 -8.02 -4.45
CA ALA A 27 -8.07 -7.99 -5.79
C ALA A 27 -7.42 -6.63 -6.11
N LYS A 28 -8.05 -5.52 -5.69
CA LYS A 28 -7.52 -4.17 -5.87
C LYS A 28 -6.20 -3.98 -5.11
N VAL A 29 -6.15 -4.37 -3.84
CA VAL A 29 -4.92 -4.29 -3.03
C VAL A 29 -3.81 -5.16 -3.60
N ARG A 30 -4.10 -6.41 -4.01
CA ARG A 30 -3.12 -7.28 -4.68
C ARG A 30 -2.60 -6.68 -5.99
N SER A 31 -3.46 -6.00 -6.75
CA SER A 31 -3.01 -5.30 -7.96
C SER A 31 -2.12 -4.09 -7.64
N LEU A 32 -2.30 -3.43 -6.50
CA LEU A 32 -1.44 -2.32 -6.08
C LEU A 32 -0.10 -2.83 -5.52
N GLU A 33 -0.10 -4.02 -4.91
CA GLU A 33 1.12 -4.67 -4.42
C GLU A 33 2.15 -4.88 -5.55
N THR A 34 1.71 -5.17 -6.77
CA THR A 34 2.60 -5.33 -7.93
C THR A 34 3.33 -4.04 -8.32
N LEU A 35 2.85 -2.89 -7.86
CA LEU A 35 3.45 -1.57 -8.10
C LEU A 35 4.41 -1.15 -6.98
N MET A 36 4.60 -1.98 -5.95
CA MET A 36 5.53 -1.66 -4.87
C MET A 36 6.97 -1.53 -5.37
N LEU A 37 7.69 -0.55 -4.81
CA LEU A 37 9.10 -0.36 -5.11
C LEU A 37 9.89 -1.60 -4.69
N SER A 38 10.56 -2.21 -5.67
CA SER A 38 11.41 -3.36 -5.40
C SER A 38 12.67 -2.95 -4.65
N ARG A 39 13.31 -3.92 -3.98
CA ARG A 39 14.63 -3.70 -3.39
C ARG A 39 15.66 -3.21 -4.43
N GLY A 40 15.56 -3.69 -5.67
CA GLY A 40 16.44 -3.27 -6.77
C GLY A 40 16.30 -1.77 -7.05
N MET A 41 15.07 -1.28 -7.16
CA MET A 41 14.80 0.15 -7.40
C MET A 41 15.43 1.04 -6.30
N PHE A 42 15.35 0.64 -5.03
CA PHE A 42 16.01 1.39 -3.95
C PHE A 42 17.53 1.42 -4.08
N LEU A 43 18.15 0.31 -4.52
CA LEU A 43 19.59 0.26 -4.78
C LEU A 43 19.97 1.13 -5.97
N ASP A 44 19.19 1.11 -7.04
CA ASP A 44 19.44 1.92 -8.23
C ASP A 44 19.36 3.42 -7.89
N MET A 45 18.35 3.83 -7.12
CA MET A 45 18.24 5.21 -6.62
C MET A 45 19.39 5.61 -5.69
N ALA A 46 19.82 4.70 -4.81
CA ALA A 46 20.94 4.97 -3.89
C ALA A 46 22.29 5.13 -4.62
N ASN A 47 22.44 4.51 -5.79
CA ASN A 47 23.63 4.61 -6.63
C ASN A 47 23.54 5.69 -7.71
N ALA A 48 22.44 6.45 -7.77
CA ALA A 48 22.28 7.51 -8.76
C ALA A 48 23.33 8.62 -8.57
N GLU A 49 23.86 9.14 -9.68
CA GLU A 49 24.90 10.19 -9.66
C GLU A 49 24.42 11.52 -9.08
N SER A 50 23.09 11.71 -9.00
CA SER A 50 22.48 12.91 -8.44
C SER A 50 21.09 12.62 -7.89
N PHE A 51 20.60 13.52 -7.03
CA PHE A 51 19.22 13.48 -6.55
C PHE A 51 18.20 13.52 -7.70
N ARG A 52 18.46 14.33 -8.75
CA ARG A 52 17.61 14.34 -9.95
C ARG A 52 17.59 12.98 -10.65
N GLY A 53 18.74 12.33 -10.79
CA GLY A 53 18.82 10.98 -11.36
C GLY A 53 18.01 9.95 -10.56
N ALA A 54 18.05 10.03 -9.23
CA ALA A 54 17.21 9.18 -8.38
C ALA A 54 15.71 9.45 -8.58
N LEU A 55 15.31 10.72 -8.75
CA LEU A 55 13.91 11.08 -9.04
C LEU A 55 13.46 10.59 -10.40
N ASP A 56 14.31 10.66 -11.42
CA ASP A 56 13.98 10.19 -12.77
C ASP A 56 13.74 8.67 -12.77
N LEU A 57 14.53 7.91 -11.98
CA LEU A 57 14.29 6.47 -11.75
C LEU A 57 12.96 6.23 -11.04
N LEU A 58 12.64 7.00 -9.99
CA LEU A 58 11.37 6.89 -9.27
C LEU A 58 10.17 7.24 -10.16
N ALA A 59 10.29 8.30 -10.97
CA ALA A 59 9.28 8.75 -11.91
C ALA A 59 9.01 7.76 -13.06
N GLY A 60 9.94 6.82 -13.31
CA GLY A 60 9.72 5.70 -14.23
C GLY A 60 8.72 4.64 -13.73
N GLY A 61 8.31 4.71 -12.46
CA GLY A 61 7.29 3.84 -11.87
C GLY A 61 5.92 4.53 -11.71
N ASP A 62 5.15 4.13 -10.70
CA ASP A 62 3.85 4.72 -10.35
C ASP A 62 3.94 6.16 -9.79
N TYR A 63 5.16 6.71 -9.76
CA TYR A 63 5.47 8.05 -9.28
C TYR A 63 5.74 9.05 -10.42
N ALA A 64 5.18 8.81 -11.62
CA ALA A 64 5.36 9.66 -12.79
C ALA A 64 4.96 11.13 -12.56
N MET A 65 4.09 11.42 -11.58
CA MET A 65 3.73 12.79 -11.21
C MET A 65 4.93 13.60 -10.71
N LEU A 66 5.99 12.96 -10.20
CA LEU A 66 7.21 13.65 -9.76
C LEU A 66 8.04 14.23 -10.92
N SER A 67 7.74 13.82 -12.17
CA SER A 67 8.40 14.34 -13.36
C SER A 67 8.14 15.83 -13.50
N GLY A 68 9.20 16.64 -13.35
CA GLY A 68 9.14 18.10 -13.41
C GLY A 68 9.13 18.82 -12.07
N ALA A 69 9.07 18.10 -10.93
CA ALA A 69 9.23 18.73 -9.63
C ALA A 69 10.63 19.37 -9.51
N ALA A 70 10.69 20.59 -9.00
CA ALA A 70 11.91 21.41 -9.01
C ALA A 70 12.62 21.46 -7.65
N GLY A 71 11.88 21.24 -6.56
CA GLY A 71 12.39 21.39 -5.20
C GLY A 71 12.08 20.20 -4.29
N PHE A 72 12.96 19.98 -3.30
CA PHE A 72 12.82 18.90 -2.32
C PHE A 72 11.47 18.97 -1.55
N GLY A 73 11.07 20.17 -1.11
CA GLY A 73 9.81 20.34 -0.39
C GLY A 73 8.57 20.04 -1.25
N GLU A 74 8.61 20.38 -2.54
CA GLU A 74 7.54 20.03 -3.48
C GLU A 74 7.44 18.50 -3.64
N ILE A 75 8.58 17.83 -3.84
CA ILE A 75 8.66 16.37 -3.95
C ILE A 75 8.11 15.69 -2.70
N GLU A 76 8.52 16.15 -1.52
CA GLU A 76 8.02 15.61 -0.24
C GLU A 76 6.49 15.75 -0.14
N GLN A 77 5.93 16.91 -0.48
CA GLN A 77 4.49 17.11 -0.48
C GLN A 77 3.76 16.18 -1.46
N MET A 78 4.32 15.96 -2.64
CA MET A 78 3.75 15.05 -3.64
C MET A 78 3.77 13.59 -3.15
N LEU A 79 4.85 13.16 -2.50
CA LEU A 79 4.96 11.82 -1.90
C LEU A 79 3.97 11.64 -0.74
N LEU A 80 3.83 12.67 0.12
CA LEU A 80 2.85 12.66 1.19
C LEU A 80 1.41 12.61 0.65
N ALA A 81 1.12 13.36 -0.41
CA ALA A 81 -0.19 13.35 -1.07
C ALA A 81 -0.50 11.96 -1.66
N LYS A 82 0.44 11.34 -2.38
CA LYS A 82 0.29 9.97 -2.89
C LYS A 82 0.07 8.96 -1.76
N ARG A 83 0.79 9.09 -0.65
CA ARG A 83 0.58 8.24 0.54
C ARG A 83 -0.82 8.43 1.12
N ALA A 84 -1.28 9.67 1.24
CA ALA A 84 -2.62 9.97 1.74
C ALA A 84 -3.71 9.40 0.82
N GLU A 85 -3.56 9.53 -0.50
CA GLU A 85 -4.45 8.94 -1.50
C GLU A 85 -4.57 7.42 -1.32
N GLN A 86 -3.45 6.69 -1.21
CA GLN A 86 -3.49 5.23 -1.01
C GLN A 86 -4.14 4.84 0.32
N ARG A 87 -3.93 5.63 1.38
CA ARG A 87 -4.62 5.41 2.66
C ARG A 87 -6.11 5.64 2.53
N ASN A 88 -6.54 6.73 1.89
CA ASN A 88 -7.96 7.01 1.68
C ASN A 88 -8.62 5.92 0.83
N LEU A 89 -7.94 5.43 -0.21
CA LEU A 89 -8.41 4.27 -0.97
C LEU A 89 -8.61 3.04 -0.09
N PHE A 90 -7.68 2.76 0.84
CA PHE A 90 -7.84 1.66 1.78
C PHE A 90 -9.10 1.84 2.64
N ILE A 91 -9.35 3.06 3.13
CA ILE A 91 -10.57 3.40 3.90
C ILE A 91 -11.83 3.14 3.07
N GLU A 92 -11.84 3.60 1.81
CA GLU A 92 -12.96 3.41 0.89
C GLU A 92 -13.22 1.92 0.56
N LEU A 93 -12.18 1.09 0.60
CA LEU A 93 -12.29 -0.35 0.37
C LEU A 93 -12.75 -1.13 1.60
N MET A 94 -12.80 -0.51 2.78
CA MET A 94 -13.32 -1.15 4.00
C MET A 94 -14.84 -1.13 4.02
N ILE A 95 -15.42 -2.31 4.20
CA ILE A 95 -16.88 -2.52 4.17
C ILE A 95 -17.46 -2.49 5.58
N ASP A 96 -16.70 -2.96 6.57
CA ASP A 96 -17.16 -2.99 7.96
C ASP A 96 -16.73 -1.70 8.69
N ASP A 97 -17.71 -1.06 9.34
CA ASP A 97 -17.49 0.12 10.15
C ASP A 97 -16.66 -0.21 11.41
N GLY A 98 -15.63 0.58 11.69
CA GLY A 98 -14.84 0.49 12.93
C GLY A 98 -13.51 -0.27 12.84
N LEU A 99 -13.10 -0.73 11.66
CA LEU A 99 -11.78 -1.32 11.42
C LEU A 99 -10.70 -0.32 10.95
N VAL A 100 -11.08 0.95 10.77
CA VAL A 100 -10.25 2.02 10.17
C VAL A 100 -9.84 3.06 11.20
#